data_AF-A0A149V6E7-F1
#
_entry.id   AF-A0A149V6E7-F1
#
_cell.length_a   1.000
_cell.length_b   1.000
_cell.length_c   1.000
_cell.angle_alpha   90.00
_cell.angle_beta   90.00
_cell.angle_gamma   90.00
#
_symmetry.space_group_name_H-M   'P 1'
#
loop_
_entity.id
_entity.type
_entity.pdbx_description
1 polymer ?
#
loop_
_entity_poly.entity_id
_entity_poly.type
_entity_poly.pdbx_seq_one_letter_code
_entity_poly.pdbx_strand_id
1 'polypeptide(L)'
;MSEKLIDCTKFCGIMNRAIRIAGGAAAFARLHDIPVQAVRDTQNLRAYSPDVVSALGLVMVMRYPLASDPSQLASPQSVQEKLNNFIREQKTQRIAAQVFGIHESHLSNIQNGLRGFSPVLSILGFGLPVRRFYLKKVEANG
;
A
#
# COMPACT_ATOMS: atom_id res chain seq x y z
N MET A 1 6.16 -0.11 -18.55
CA MET A 1 6.68 -1.33 -17.90
C MET A 1 5.83 -1.62 -16.67
N SER A 2 5.27 -2.83 -16.55
CA SER A 2 4.52 -3.24 -15.36
C SER A 2 5.45 -3.36 -14.16
N GLU A 3 5.18 -2.62 -13.08
CA GLU A 3 5.92 -2.77 -11.82
C GLU A 3 5.67 -4.16 -11.25
N LYS A 4 6.74 -4.96 -11.10
CA LYS A 4 6.63 -6.29 -10.49
C LYS A 4 6.42 -6.13 -8.98
N LEU A 5 5.18 -6.33 -8.55
CA LEU A 5 4.82 -6.27 -7.14
C LEU A 5 5.30 -7.51 -6.38
N ILE A 6 5.76 -7.27 -5.17
CA ILE A 6 6.28 -8.24 -4.20
C ILE A 6 5.29 -8.27 -3.03
N ASP A 7 4.88 -9.46 -2.61
CA ASP A 7 4.03 -9.64 -1.44
C ASP A 7 4.82 -9.61 -0.11
N CYS A 8 4.10 -9.66 1.01
CA CYS A 8 4.72 -9.63 2.34
C CYS A 8 5.61 -10.85 2.59
N THR A 9 5.27 -12.02 2.07
CA THR A 9 6.05 -13.26 2.24
C THR A 9 7.42 -13.13 1.59
N LYS A 10 7.45 -12.67 0.33
CA LYS A 10 8.69 -12.46 -0.41
C LYS A 10 9.50 -11.30 0.16
N PHE A 11 8.84 -10.24 0.63
CA PHE A 11 9.49 -9.18 1.40
C PHE A 11 10.23 -9.73 2.63
N CYS A 12 9.58 -10.57 3.44
CA CYS A 12 10.22 -11.21 4.60
C CYS A 12 11.44 -12.04 4.20
N GLY A 13 11.35 -12.77 3.08
CA GLY A 13 12.47 -13.53 2.53
C GLY A 13 13.67 -12.65 2.15
N ILE A 14 13.42 -11.51 1.51
CA ILE A 14 14.46 -10.52 1.17
C ILE A 14 15.09 -9.94 2.44
N MET A 15 14.26 -9.50 3.38
CA MET A 15 14.70 -8.90 4.63
C MET A 15 15.55 -9.86 5.47
N ASN A 16 15.09 -11.09 5.69
CA ASN A 16 15.81 -12.09 6.46
C ASN A 16 17.16 -12.45 5.82
N ARG A 17 17.22 -12.48 4.48
CA ARG A 17 18.48 -12.69 3.75
C ARG A 17 19.44 -11.52 3.96
N ALA A 18 18.97 -10.28 3.81
CA ALA A 18 19.79 -9.08 4.00
C ALA A 18 20.34 -8.98 5.43
N ILE A 19 19.49 -9.25 6.44
CA ILE A 19 19.89 -9.31 7.85
C ILE A 19 20.96 -10.37 8.08
N ARG A 20 20.81 -11.56 7.49
CA ARG A 20 21.80 -12.63 7.60
C ARG A 20 23.14 -12.23 7.00
N ILE A 21 23.13 -11.64 5.79
CA ILE A 21 24.34 -11.19 5.10
C ILE A 21 25.07 -10.11 5.92
N ALA A 22 24.32 -9.20 6.55
CA ALA A 22 24.88 -8.16 7.40
C ALA A 22 25.45 -8.67 8.74
N GLY A 23 25.23 -9.95 9.11
CA GLY A 23 25.66 -10.50 10.41
C GLY A 23 24.65 -10.32 11.55
N GLY A 24 23.38 -10.05 11.23
CA GLY A 24 22.28 -9.94 12.20
C GLY A 24 21.62 -8.56 12.21
N ALA A 25 20.49 -8.44 12.92
CA ALA A 25 19.63 -7.25 12.87
C ALA A 25 20.34 -5.98 13.37
N ALA A 26 21.18 -6.10 14.40
CA ALA A 26 21.95 -4.97 14.92
C ALA A 26 23.05 -4.50 13.95
N ALA A 27 23.65 -5.43 13.20
CA ALA A 27 24.67 -5.09 12.21
C ALA A 27 24.04 -4.47 10.95
N PHE A 28 22.91 -5.02 10.48
CA PHE A 28 22.10 -4.40 9.42
C PHE A 28 21.66 -2.97 9.79
N ALA A 29 21.14 -2.79 11.01
CA ALA A 29 20.74 -1.50 11.54
C ALA A 29 21.88 -0.47 11.48
N ARG A 30 23.09 -0.84 11.95
CA ARG A 30 24.27 0.03 11.88
C ARG A 30 24.71 0.33 10.45
N LEU A 31 24.65 -0.65 9.55
CA LEU A 31 25.05 -0.48 8.15
C LEU A 31 24.20 0.58 7.42
N HIS A 32 22.94 0.71 7.80
CA HIS A 32 21.98 1.59 7.15
C HIS A 32 21.58 2.82 8.00
N ASP A 33 22.22 3.00 9.17
CA ASP A 33 21.90 4.07 10.13
C ASP A 33 20.41 4.09 10.56
N ILE A 34 19.88 2.91 10.90
CA ILE A 34 18.47 2.73 11.29
C ILE A 34 18.39 2.23 12.75
N PRO A 35 17.39 2.63 13.54
CA PRO A 35 17.16 2.04 14.86
C PRO A 35 16.98 0.53 14.81
N VAL A 36 17.72 -0.21 15.64
CA VAL A 36 17.63 -1.68 15.73
C VAL A 36 16.19 -2.15 15.99
N GLN A 37 15.43 -1.37 16.78
CA GLN A 37 14.04 -1.68 17.08
C GLN A 37 13.15 -1.62 15.83
N ALA A 38 13.37 -0.66 14.92
CA ALA A 38 12.62 -0.58 13.67
C ALA A 38 12.88 -1.81 12.77
N VAL A 39 14.12 -2.30 12.74
CA VAL A 39 14.48 -3.56 12.05
C VAL A 39 13.73 -4.74 12.69
N ARG A 40 13.73 -4.85 14.02
CA ARG A 40 13.04 -5.94 14.74
C ARG A 40 11.53 -5.90 14.56
N ASP A 41 10.91 -4.73 14.65
CA ASP A 41 9.47 -4.57 14.48
C ASP A 41 9.03 -4.89 13.04
N THR A 42 9.86 -4.51 12.06
CA THR A 42 9.63 -4.87 10.65
C THR A 42 9.82 -6.36 10.40
N GLN A 43 10.84 -6.98 11.00
CA GLN A 43 11.09 -8.42 10.89
C GLN A 43 9.95 -9.26 11.49
N ASN A 44 9.41 -8.79 12.62
CA ASN A 44 8.30 -9.43 13.33
C ASN A 44 6.91 -9.02 12.82
N LEU A 45 6.86 -8.24 11.71
CA LEU A 45 5.62 -7.75 11.09
C LEU A 45 4.71 -6.95 12.02
N ARG A 46 5.27 -6.34 13.07
CA ARG A 46 4.56 -5.44 13.99
C ARG A 46 4.28 -4.10 13.32
N ALA A 47 5.27 -3.57 12.60
CA ALA A 47 5.17 -2.34 11.83
C ALA A 47 6.15 -2.39 10.66
N TYR A 48 5.78 -1.82 9.51
CA TYR A 48 6.69 -1.72 8.37
C TYR A 48 7.39 -0.36 8.41
N SER A 49 8.64 -0.33 8.87
CA SER A 49 9.44 0.89 8.88
C SER A 49 9.78 1.32 7.45
N PRO A 50 9.49 2.58 7.05
CA PRO A 50 9.87 3.11 5.75
C PRO A 50 11.39 3.05 5.51
N ASP A 51 12.19 3.31 6.55
CA ASP A 51 13.66 3.30 6.46
C ASP A 51 14.18 1.90 6.18
N VAL A 52 13.62 0.88 6.86
CA VAL A 52 13.98 -0.52 6.61
C VAL A 52 13.60 -0.94 5.19
N VAL A 53 12.42 -0.55 4.72
CA VAL A 53 11.98 -0.84 3.35
C VAL A 53 12.90 -0.17 2.33
N SER A 54 13.29 1.09 2.57
CA SER A 54 14.21 1.85 1.72
C SER A 54 15.62 1.25 1.70
N ALA A 55 16.15 0.81 2.85
CA ALA A 55 17.44 0.14 2.98
C ALA A 55 17.52 -1.16 2.17
N LEU A 56 16.39 -1.83 1.96
CA LEU A 56 16.27 -3.01 1.10
C LEU A 56 16.12 -2.67 -0.39
N GLY A 57 16.19 -1.39 -0.77
CA GLY A 57 15.97 -0.92 -2.14
C GLY A 57 14.52 -1.07 -2.60
N LEU A 58 13.58 -1.10 -1.66
CA LEU A 58 12.16 -1.31 -1.94
C LEU A 58 11.35 -0.04 -1.67
N VAL A 59 10.15 0.00 -2.25
CA VAL A 59 9.11 0.96 -1.93
C VAL A 59 7.86 0.20 -1.52
N MET A 60 7.26 0.58 -0.40
CA MET A 60 6.00 0.00 0.08
C MET A 60 4.82 0.79 -0.50
N VAL A 61 3.81 0.07 -0.98
CA VAL A 61 2.58 0.64 -1.51
C VAL A 61 1.36 -0.16 -1.09
N MET A 62 0.22 0.52 -0.99
CA MET A 62 -1.07 -0.13 -0.86
C MET A 62 -1.62 -0.47 -2.25
N ARG A 63 -2.25 -1.64 -2.34
CA ARG A 63 -2.97 -2.10 -3.51
C ARG A 63 -4.31 -2.69 -3.12
N TYR A 64 -5.28 -2.61 -4.01
CA TYR A 64 -6.66 -3.02 -3.76
C TYR A 64 -6.99 -4.19 -4.70
N PRO A 65 -7.18 -5.41 -4.17
CA PRO A 65 -7.58 -6.55 -4.99
C PRO A 65 -8.93 -6.28 -5.67
N LEU A 66 -9.11 -6.71 -6.92
CA LEU A 66 -10.45 -6.73 -7.51
C LEU A 66 -11.29 -7.83 -6.86
N ALA A 67 -12.56 -7.54 -6.57
CA ALA A 67 -13.47 -8.53 -6.00
C ALA A 67 -13.71 -9.71 -6.96
N SER A 68 -13.67 -9.45 -8.27
CA SER A 68 -13.82 -10.46 -9.32
C SER A 68 -12.56 -11.32 -9.53
N ASP A 69 -11.39 -10.76 -9.25
CA ASP A 69 -10.10 -11.43 -9.42
C ASP A 69 -9.07 -10.85 -8.43
N PRO A 70 -8.89 -11.47 -7.26
CA PRO A 70 -7.98 -10.97 -6.23
C PRO A 70 -6.50 -10.94 -6.63
N SER A 71 -6.12 -11.58 -7.75
CA SER A 71 -4.76 -11.50 -8.28
C SER A 71 -4.47 -10.16 -8.96
N GLN A 72 -5.52 -9.48 -9.42
CA GLN A 72 -5.43 -8.14 -10.00
C GLN A 72 -5.49 -7.08 -8.91
N LEU A 73 -4.47 -6.23 -8.90
CA LEU A 73 -4.19 -5.29 -7.82
C LEU A 73 -4.26 -3.85 -8.32
N ALA A 74 -5.34 -3.15 -8.00
CA ALA A 74 -5.53 -1.76 -8.35
C ALA A 74 -4.69 -0.82 -7.47
N SER A 75 -4.24 0.29 -8.04
CA SER A 75 -3.57 1.37 -7.30
C SER A 75 -4.59 2.23 -6.56
N PRO A 76 -4.19 3.01 -5.54
CA PRO A 76 -5.07 4.01 -4.92
C PRO A 76 -5.66 4.99 -5.94
N GLN A 77 -4.88 5.36 -6.97
CA GLN A 77 -5.35 6.22 -8.06
C GLN A 77 -6.49 5.56 -8.84
N SER A 78 -6.37 4.28 -9.21
CA SER A 78 -7.43 3.57 -9.92
C SER A 78 -8.71 3.44 -9.08
N VAL A 79 -8.59 3.27 -7.76
CA VAL A 79 -9.75 3.29 -6.85
C VAL A 79 -10.39 4.68 -6.82
N GLN A 80 -9.59 5.74 -6.73
CA GLN A 80 -10.05 7.13 -6.75
C GLN A 80 -10.78 7.48 -8.06
N GLU A 81 -10.24 7.05 -9.20
CA GLU A 81 -10.85 7.24 -10.52
C GLU A 81 -12.20 6.53 -10.60
N LYS A 82 -12.29 5.28 -10.13
CA LYS A 82 -13.55 4.53 -10.09
C LYS A 82 -14.57 5.18 -9.16
N LEU A 83 -14.15 5.67 -8.00
CA LEU A 83 -15.00 6.42 -7.07
C LEU A 83 -15.56 7.69 -7.74
N ASN A 84 -14.71 8.46 -8.40
CA ASN A 84 -15.12 9.70 -9.08
C ASN A 84 -16.09 9.43 -10.23
N ASN A 85 -15.86 8.37 -11.01
CA ASN A 85 -16.78 7.97 -12.08
C ASN A 85 -18.12 7.50 -11.53
N PHE A 86 -18.11 6.67 -10.48
CA PHE A 86 -19.34 6.25 -9.80
C PHE A 86 -20.18 7.44 -9.32
N ILE A 87 -19.55 8.44 -8.70
CA ILE A 87 -20.27 9.63 -8.22
C ILE A 87 -20.88 10.42 -9.39
N ARG A 88 -20.18 10.52 -10.53
CA ARG A 88 -20.72 11.15 -11.75
C ARG A 88 -21.92 10.37 -12.30
N GLU A 89 -21.86 9.04 -12.32
CA GLU A 89 -22.97 8.18 -12.76
C GLU A 89 -24.21 8.33 -11.87
N GLN A 90 -24.01 8.49 -10.56
CA GLN A 90 -25.09 8.76 -9.59
C GLN A 90 -25.62 10.20 -9.65
N LYS A 91 -25.07 11.05 -10.52
CA LYS A 91 -25.42 12.47 -10.78
C LYS A 91 -25.15 13.43 -9.62
N THR A 92 -25.25 12.99 -8.36
CA THR A 92 -25.00 13.82 -7.17
C THR A 92 -24.22 13.05 -6.11
N GLN A 93 -23.45 13.78 -5.32
CA GLN A 93 -22.67 13.22 -4.21
C GLN A 93 -23.58 12.65 -3.11
N ARG A 94 -24.72 13.29 -2.84
CA ARG A 94 -25.74 12.80 -1.92
C ARG A 94 -26.29 11.43 -2.29
N ILE A 95 -26.66 11.21 -3.57
CA ILE A 95 -27.17 9.90 -4.03
C ILE A 95 -26.07 8.85 -3.92
N ALA A 96 -24.84 9.17 -4.37
CA ALA A 96 -23.72 8.24 -4.24
C ALA A 96 -23.46 7.83 -2.78
N ALA A 97 -23.48 8.79 -1.85
CA ALA A 97 -23.31 8.54 -0.42
C ALA A 97 -24.41 7.62 0.15
N GLN A 98 -25.66 7.78 -0.29
CA GLN A 98 -26.76 6.88 0.07
C GLN A 98 -26.52 5.45 -0.43
N VAL A 99 -26.04 5.28 -1.67
CA VAL A 99 -25.70 3.94 -2.18
C VAL A 99 -24.58 3.30 -1.36
N PHE A 100 -23.59 4.08 -0.95
CA PHE A 100 -22.53 3.63 -0.05
C PHE A 100 -22.96 3.40 1.40
N GLY A 101 -24.16 3.83 1.79
CA GLY A 101 -24.62 3.75 3.18
C GLY A 101 -23.82 4.65 4.14
N ILE A 102 -23.27 5.76 3.65
CA ILE A 102 -22.48 6.71 4.45
C ILE A 102 -23.04 8.13 4.37
N HIS A 103 -22.61 8.99 5.29
CA HIS A 103 -22.94 10.41 5.23
C HIS A 103 -22.20 11.11 4.07
N GLU A 104 -22.83 12.12 3.46
CA GLU A 104 -22.26 12.87 2.32
C GLU A 104 -20.91 13.52 2.66
N SER A 105 -20.76 14.10 3.85
CA SER A 105 -19.47 14.64 4.32
C SER A 105 -18.40 13.56 4.48
N HIS A 106 -18.79 12.32 4.78
CA HIS A 106 -17.84 11.20 4.84
C HIS A 106 -17.34 10.88 3.43
N LEU A 107 -18.23 10.81 2.45
CA LEU A 107 -17.86 10.60 1.04
C LEU A 107 -16.93 11.72 0.53
N SER A 108 -17.23 12.97 0.87
CA SER A 108 -16.38 14.13 0.54
C SER A 108 -14.99 14.01 1.14
N ASN A 109 -14.88 13.61 2.41
CA ASN A 109 -13.57 13.39 3.05
C ASN A 109 -12.77 12.27 2.38
N ILE A 110 -13.42 11.21 1.89
CA ILE A 110 -12.75 10.15 1.13
C ILE A 110 -12.23 10.68 -0.20
N GLN A 111 -13.04 11.42 -0.96
CA GLN A 111 -12.61 11.99 -2.26
C GLN A 111 -11.44 12.96 -2.12
N ASN A 112 -11.39 13.72 -1.03
CA ASN A 112 -10.31 14.67 -0.75
C ASN A 112 -9.09 14.02 -0.09
N GLY A 113 -9.05 12.69 0.03
CA GLY A 113 -7.92 11.96 0.64
C GLY A 113 -7.76 12.17 2.15
N LEU A 114 -8.74 12.80 2.81
CA LEU A 114 -8.76 13.00 4.26
C LEU A 114 -9.15 11.72 5.01
N ARG A 115 -9.71 10.73 4.30
CA ARG A 115 -10.10 9.41 4.81
C ARG A 115 -9.77 8.31 3.81
N GLY A 116 -9.52 7.11 4.33
CA GLY A 116 -9.28 5.92 3.50
C GLY A 116 -10.54 5.41 2.81
N PHE A 117 -10.36 4.62 1.75
CA PHE A 117 -11.45 4.13 0.90
C PHE A 117 -12.34 3.05 1.52
N SER A 118 -12.00 2.48 2.68
CA SER A 118 -12.67 1.29 3.25
C SER A 118 -14.21 1.31 3.14
N PRO A 119 -14.92 2.42 3.42
CA PRO A 119 -16.38 2.44 3.35
C PRO A 119 -16.97 2.26 1.94
N VAL A 120 -16.18 2.52 0.88
CA VAL A 120 -16.66 2.50 -0.52
C VAL A 120 -16.17 1.29 -1.32
N LEU A 121 -15.17 0.56 -0.80
CA LEU A 121 -14.47 -0.50 -1.57
C LEU A 121 -15.40 -1.60 -2.08
N SER A 122 -16.27 -2.13 -1.23
CA SER A 122 -17.12 -3.27 -1.58
C SER A 122 -18.05 -2.96 -2.76
N ILE A 123 -18.68 -1.79 -2.75
CA ILE A 123 -19.60 -1.36 -3.83
C ILE A 123 -18.82 -1.04 -5.11
N LEU A 124 -17.62 -0.49 -4.98
CA LEU A 124 -16.72 -0.27 -6.11
C LEU A 124 -16.08 -1.58 -6.64
N GLY A 125 -16.37 -2.74 -6.05
CA GLY A 125 -15.84 -4.03 -6.49
C GLY A 125 -14.36 -4.24 -6.14
N PHE A 126 -13.90 -3.67 -5.03
CA PHE A 126 -12.55 -3.87 -4.50
C PHE A 126 -12.58 -4.57 -3.15
N GLY A 127 -11.55 -5.38 -2.89
CA GLY A 127 -11.25 -5.92 -1.57
C GLY A 127 -10.50 -4.92 -0.68
N LEU A 128 -10.28 -5.32 0.58
CA LEU A 128 -9.48 -4.55 1.54
C LEU A 128 -8.04 -4.34 1.04
N PRO A 129 -7.41 -3.22 1.38
CA PRO A 129 -6.09 -2.90 0.88
C PRO A 129 -5.03 -3.86 1.41
N VAL A 130 -4.18 -4.34 0.52
CA VAL A 130 -3.04 -5.18 0.82
C VAL A 130 -1.73 -4.42 0.62
N ARG A 131 -0.74 -4.70 1.46
CA ARG A 131 0.62 -4.17 1.30
C ARG A 131 1.35 -4.92 0.19
N ARG A 132 2.01 -4.17 -0.68
CA ARG A 132 2.90 -4.66 -1.73
C ARG A 132 4.17 -3.83 -1.76
N PHE A 133 5.20 -4.39 -2.35
CA PHE A 133 6.50 -3.74 -2.50
C PHE A 133 6.93 -3.79 -3.95
N TYR A 134 7.73 -2.83 -4.39
CA TYR A 134 8.43 -2.91 -5.66
C TYR A 134 9.85 -2.37 -5.51
N LEU A 135 10.74 -2.75 -6.42
CA LEU A 135 12.12 -2.26 -6.41
C LEU A 135 12.14 -0.78 -6.77
N LYS A 136 12.78 0.02 -5.94
CA LYS A 136 13.04 1.43 -6.24
C LYS A 136 13.87 1.47 -7.52
N LYS A 137 13.38 2.13 -8.57
CA LYS A 137 14.19 2.39 -9.75
C LYS A 137 15.33 3.30 -9.32
N VAL A 138 16.57 2.88 -9.55
CA VAL A 138 17.72 3.77 -9.46
C VAL A 138 17.65 4.63 -10.72
N GLU A 139 17.38 5.92 -10.56
CA GLU A 139 17.60 6.86 -11.65
C GLU A 139 19.09 6.83 -11.96
N ALA A 140 19.45 6.31 -13.13
CA ALA A 140 20.79 6.45 -13.66
C ALA A 140 20.96 7.93 -14.00
N ASN A 141 21.53 8.69 -13.06
CA ASN A 141 22.04 10.02 -13.34
C ASN A 141 23.22 9.82 -14.31
N GLY A 142 22.95 9.98 -15.60
CA GLY A 142 23.97 10.19 -16.63
C GLY A 142 24.48 11.62 -16.61
#